data_AF-A0A1R3ICN7-F1
#
_entry.id   AF-A0A1R3ICN7-F1
#
_cell.length_a   1.000
_cell.length_b   1.000
_cell.length_c   1.000
_cell.angle_alpha   90.00
_cell.angle_beta   90.00
_cell.angle_gamma   90.00
#
_symmetry.space_group_name_H-M   'P 1'
#
loop_
_entity.id
_entity.type
_entity.pdbx_description
1 polymer ?
#
loop_
_entity_poly.entity_id
_entity_poly.type
_entity_poly.pdbx_seq_one_letter_code
_entity_poly.pdbx_strand_id
1 'polypeptide(L)'
;MNQLPPFDELNSVGQQLIKISEVEIDLKYSNMELDHQDMVRRNDVIRDLMKLLIGMQRLYLDQISIDAILKWLDINDFELPDAGEIARKLQHSHIQQELYSRGIIDYCLPTICPRESVDKLYKISLKIPMPRVILNQNDEAAVLLTTLANFGIHMILKFTLDPAIGSVTYFMHLLLDLLGHGTIATPCHTCGSQDHGSTAELVDPYQSKILLYNARGAATTSFYTDIAKHFHSRKPHLTVVTETRLPGKFASKLRDF
;
A
#
# COMPACT_ATOMS: atom_id res chain seq x y z
N MET A 1 28.34 -2.79 25.43
CA MET A 1 27.33 -2.50 24.37
C MET A 1 26.28 -3.58 24.47
N ASN A 2 25.04 -3.22 24.78
CA ASN A 2 23.96 -4.19 24.94
C ASN A 2 23.50 -4.66 23.56
N GLN A 3 24.18 -5.66 22.98
CA GLN A 3 23.79 -6.21 21.68
C GLN A 3 22.36 -6.76 21.72
N LEU A 4 21.60 -6.49 20.66
CA LEU A 4 20.33 -7.15 20.37
C LEU A 4 20.64 -8.49 19.68
N PRO A 5 19.82 -9.54 19.85
CA PRO A 5 20.01 -10.80 19.15
C PRO A 5 19.88 -10.60 17.63
N PRO A 6 20.57 -11.41 16.80
CA PRO A 6 20.33 -11.47 15.35
C PRO A 6 18.83 -11.63 15.01
N PHE A 7 18.41 -11.04 13.90
CA PHE A 7 17.00 -11.05 13.47
C PHE A 7 16.44 -12.48 13.29
N ASP A 8 17.29 -13.34 12.76
CA ASP A 8 17.05 -14.75 12.46
C ASP A 8 17.00 -15.65 13.72
N GLU A 9 17.44 -15.15 14.88
CA GLU A 9 17.24 -15.80 16.18
C GLU A 9 15.88 -15.47 16.80
N LEU A 10 15.20 -14.42 16.32
CA LEU A 10 13.85 -14.09 16.78
C LEU A 10 12.86 -15.11 16.23
N ASN A 11 11.79 -15.38 16.97
CA ASN A 11 10.72 -16.22 16.46
C ASN A 11 9.94 -15.52 15.33
N SER A 12 9.13 -16.28 14.58
CA SER A 12 8.46 -15.77 13.38
C SER A 12 7.56 -14.55 13.65
N VAL A 13 6.86 -14.53 14.79
CA VAL A 13 6.00 -13.40 15.20
C VAL A 13 6.84 -12.18 15.56
N GLY A 14 7.96 -12.38 16.25
CA GLY A 14 8.90 -11.31 16.57
C GLY A 14 9.51 -10.68 15.33
N GLN A 15 9.93 -11.50 14.37
CA GLN A 15 10.40 -11.05 13.06
C GLN A 15 9.35 -10.22 12.30
N GLN A 16 8.07 -10.60 12.35
CA GLN A 16 6.99 -9.85 11.72
C GLN A 16 6.79 -8.47 12.37
N LEU A 17 6.78 -8.40 13.71
CA LEU A 17 6.62 -7.15 14.44
C LEU A 17 7.81 -6.20 14.21
N ILE A 18 9.03 -6.73 14.15
CA ILE A 18 10.21 -5.96 13.76
C ILE A 18 10.03 -5.40 12.34
N LYS A 19 9.72 -6.22 11.33
CA LYS A 19 9.53 -5.74 9.95
C LYS A 19 8.51 -4.62 9.83
N ILE A 20 7.38 -4.73 10.55
CA ILE A 20 6.35 -3.67 10.57
C ILE A 20 6.91 -2.41 11.20
N SER A 21 7.59 -2.53 12.33
CA SER A 21 8.19 -1.40 13.03
C SER A 21 9.28 -0.74 12.19
N GLU A 22 10.11 -1.51 11.48
CA GLU A 22 11.17 -0.96 10.62
C GLU A 22 10.60 -0.09 9.51
N VAL A 23 9.51 -0.55 8.89
CA VAL A 23 8.80 0.23 7.87
C VAL A 23 8.18 1.47 8.51
N GLU A 24 7.36 1.33 9.56
CA GLU A 24 6.55 2.43 10.10
C GLU A 24 7.35 3.50 10.85
N ILE A 25 8.51 3.14 11.43
CA ILE A 25 9.39 4.05 12.18
C ILE A 25 10.57 4.52 11.33
N ASP A 26 10.81 3.90 10.16
CA ASP A 26 11.98 4.13 9.30
C ASP A 26 13.32 3.91 10.04
N LEU A 27 13.38 2.82 10.80
CA LEU A 27 14.55 2.41 11.58
C LEU A 27 14.89 0.97 11.26
N LYS A 28 16.15 0.67 10.99
CA LYS A 28 16.58 -0.70 10.74
C LYS A 28 16.92 -1.42 12.05
N TYR A 29 16.37 -2.60 12.24
CA TYR A 29 16.88 -3.53 13.24
C TYR A 29 18.22 -4.09 12.76
N SER A 30 19.26 -4.20 13.57
CA SER A 30 19.43 -3.91 15.01
C SER A 30 20.18 -2.58 15.25
N ASN A 31 20.05 -1.62 14.34
CA ASN A 31 20.77 -0.35 14.40
C ASN A 31 20.23 0.50 15.56
N MET A 32 21.08 0.79 16.54
CA MET A 32 20.78 1.65 17.70
C MET A 32 21.76 2.83 17.69
N GLU A 33 21.56 3.76 16.75
CA GLU A 33 22.35 4.99 16.66
C GLU A 33 22.09 5.93 17.86
N LEU A 34 22.89 7.01 17.99
CA LEU A 34 22.81 7.92 19.14
C LEU A 34 21.45 8.60 19.29
N ASP A 35 20.71 8.79 18.20
CA ASP A 35 19.38 9.41 18.14
C ASP A 35 18.23 8.39 18.03
N HIS A 36 18.52 7.10 18.17
CA HIS A 36 17.54 6.01 18.02
C HIS A 36 16.31 6.20 18.91
N GLN A 37 16.52 6.48 20.20
CA GLN A 37 15.41 6.69 21.15
C GLN A 37 14.56 7.92 20.78
N ASP A 38 15.19 8.99 20.29
CA ASP A 38 14.48 10.19 19.85
C ASP A 38 13.64 9.89 18.60
N MET A 39 14.16 9.12 17.65
CA MET A 39 13.42 8.69 16.46
C MET A 39 12.19 7.85 16.83
N VAL A 40 12.34 6.87 17.72
CA VAL A 40 11.22 6.03 18.17
C VAL A 40 10.16 6.86 18.91
N ARG A 41 10.57 7.84 19.73
CA ARG A 41 9.66 8.69 20.50
C ARG A 41 8.98 9.79 19.67
N ARG A 42 9.51 10.17 18.51
CA ARG A 42 8.89 11.20 17.66
C ARG A 42 7.53 10.80 17.11
N ASN A 43 7.20 9.51 17.07
CA ASN A 43 5.96 9.01 16.50
C ASN A 43 5.12 8.25 17.55
N ASP A 44 4.55 9.01 18.49
CA ASP A 44 3.74 8.47 19.60
C ASP A 44 2.60 7.57 19.11
N VAL A 45 1.95 7.91 18.00
CA VAL A 45 0.86 7.12 17.44
C VAL A 45 1.34 5.74 16.99
N ILE A 46 2.44 5.68 16.23
CA ILE A 46 3.01 4.40 15.80
C ILE A 46 3.52 3.61 16.99
N ARG A 47 4.17 4.27 17.97
CA ARG A 47 4.64 3.62 19.19
C ARG A 47 3.49 2.99 19.97
N ASP A 48 2.37 3.69 20.12
CA ASP A 48 1.16 3.16 20.77
C ASP A 48 0.52 2.00 19.99
N LEU A 49 0.52 2.06 18.66
CA LEU A 49 0.10 0.93 17.83
C LEU A 49 1.02 -0.27 18.00
N MET A 50 2.34 -0.08 18.06
CA MET A 50 3.29 -1.17 18.28
C MET A 50 3.09 -1.81 19.66
N LYS A 51 2.87 -1.03 20.73
CA LYS A 51 2.50 -1.56 22.05
C LYS A 51 1.25 -2.44 21.98
N LEU A 52 0.24 -2.01 21.24
CA LEU A 52 -0.99 -2.76 21.05
C LEU A 52 -0.75 -4.08 20.30
N LEU A 53 0.04 -4.06 19.23
CA LEU A 53 0.38 -5.26 18.45
C LEU A 53 1.24 -6.25 19.25
N ILE A 54 2.25 -5.76 19.98
CA ILE A 54 3.09 -6.57 20.85
C ILE A 54 2.23 -7.22 21.95
N GLY A 55 1.39 -6.44 22.62
CA GLY A 55 0.46 -6.94 23.63
C GLY A 55 -0.49 -8.01 23.07
N MET A 56 -1.06 -7.77 21.89
CA MET A 56 -1.96 -8.71 21.21
C MET A 56 -1.26 -10.03 20.87
N GLN A 57 0.01 -9.99 20.49
CA GLN A 57 0.79 -11.15 20.07
C GLN A 57 1.63 -11.78 21.18
N ARG A 58 1.54 -11.28 22.42
CA ARG A 58 2.41 -11.65 23.54
C ARG A 58 2.46 -13.16 23.80
N LEU A 59 1.34 -13.86 23.63
CA LEU A 59 1.27 -15.32 23.83
C LEU A 59 2.05 -16.13 22.79
N TYR A 60 2.41 -15.54 21.66
CA TYR A 60 3.14 -16.17 20.57
C TYR A 60 4.60 -15.70 20.48
N LEU A 61 5.02 -14.79 21.36
CA LEU A 61 6.41 -14.33 21.47
C LEU A 61 7.16 -15.16 22.50
N ASP A 62 8.38 -15.58 22.18
CA ASP A 62 9.30 -16.08 23.18
C ASP A 62 9.96 -14.92 23.94
N GLN A 63 10.63 -15.26 25.06
CA GLN A 63 11.24 -14.26 25.93
C GLN A 63 12.35 -13.46 25.21
N ILE A 64 13.10 -14.12 24.32
CA ILE A 64 14.19 -13.47 23.56
C ILE A 64 13.60 -12.40 22.62
N SER A 65 12.52 -12.74 21.92
CA SER A 65 11.86 -11.85 20.97
C SER A 65 11.18 -10.67 21.66
N ILE A 66 10.45 -10.90 22.76
CA ILE A 66 9.82 -9.80 23.49
C ILE A 66 10.86 -8.84 24.07
N ASP A 67 11.94 -9.34 24.68
CA ASP A 67 12.99 -8.49 25.26
C ASP A 67 13.72 -7.70 24.19
N ALA A 68 14.00 -8.30 23.03
CA ALA A 68 14.63 -7.63 21.89
C ALA A 68 13.75 -6.51 21.34
N ILE A 69 12.45 -6.78 21.12
CA ILE A 69 11.50 -5.80 20.57
C ILE A 69 11.30 -4.64 21.55
N LEU A 70 11.03 -4.94 22.83
CA LEU A 70 10.80 -3.91 23.85
C LEU A 70 12.02 -3.00 24.01
N LYS A 71 13.21 -3.59 24.08
CA LYS A 71 14.46 -2.83 24.16
C LYS A 71 14.72 -2.00 22.91
N TRP A 72 14.50 -2.57 21.73
CA TRP A 72 14.69 -1.85 20.46
C TRP A 72 13.68 -0.73 20.28
N LEU A 73 12.43 -0.88 20.71
CA LEU A 73 11.42 0.17 20.61
C LEU A 73 11.39 1.11 21.83
N ASP A 74 12.32 0.99 22.77
CA ASP A 74 12.34 1.78 24.00
C ASP A 74 10.96 1.75 24.72
N ILE A 75 10.37 0.56 24.82
CA ILE A 75 9.09 0.30 25.48
C ILE A 75 9.38 -0.50 26.74
N ASN A 76 8.91 -0.01 27.89
CA ASN A 76 8.96 -0.79 29.11
C ASN A 76 7.84 -1.85 29.13
N ASP A 77 8.09 -3.02 29.71
CA ASP A 77 7.09 -4.10 29.76
C ASP A 77 5.78 -3.68 30.46
N PHE A 78 5.87 -2.79 31.46
CA PHE A 78 4.71 -2.25 32.17
C PHE A 78 3.87 -1.25 31.35
N GLU A 79 4.38 -0.77 30.21
CA GLU A 79 3.64 0.07 29.27
C GLU A 79 2.76 -0.74 28.31
N LEU A 80 2.92 -2.08 28.29
CA LEU A 80 2.10 -2.92 27.43
C LEU A 80 0.68 -3.03 28.00
N PRO A 81 -0.35 -2.81 27.17
CA PRO A 81 -1.74 -2.92 27.59
C PRO A 81 -2.08 -4.37 27.96
N ASP A 82 -2.95 -4.56 28.95
CA ASP A 82 -3.50 -5.87 29.27
C ASP A 82 -4.53 -6.34 28.20
N ALA A 83 -4.98 -7.60 28.29
CA ALA A 83 -5.92 -8.17 27.32
C ALA A 83 -7.24 -7.39 27.21
N GLY A 84 -7.75 -6.85 28.33
CA GLY A 84 -8.99 -6.07 28.34
C GLY A 84 -8.80 -4.71 27.68
N GLU A 85 -7.67 -4.05 27.95
CA GLU A 85 -7.30 -2.79 27.32
C GLU A 85 -7.03 -2.96 25.82
N ILE A 86 -6.35 -4.04 25.42
CA ILE A 86 -6.13 -4.39 24.01
C ILE A 86 -7.47 -4.52 23.28
N ALA A 87 -8.38 -5.33 23.80
CA ALA A 87 -9.70 -5.53 23.19
C ALA A 87 -10.47 -4.21 23.07
N ARG A 88 -10.46 -3.37 24.11
CA ARG A 88 -11.11 -2.06 24.09
C ARG A 88 -10.49 -1.11 23.07
N LYS A 89 -9.15 -1.00 23.02
CA LYS A 89 -8.44 -0.13 22.07
C LYS A 89 -8.66 -0.57 20.62
N LEU A 90 -8.67 -1.88 20.35
CA LEU A 90 -8.94 -2.43 19.01
C LEU A 90 -10.38 -2.18 18.53
N GLN A 91 -11.33 -1.91 19.43
CA GLN A 91 -12.70 -1.51 19.08
C GLN A 91 -12.80 -0.03 18.69
N HIS A 92 -11.76 0.78 18.95
CA HIS A 92 -11.80 2.20 18.61
C HIS A 92 -11.58 2.40 17.10
N SER A 93 -12.49 3.13 16.46
CA SER A 93 -12.48 3.36 15.01
C SER A 93 -11.19 4.00 14.49
N HIS A 94 -10.58 4.91 15.24
CA HIS A 94 -9.33 5.56 14.83
C HIS A 94 -8.13 4.61 14.87
N ILE A 95 -8.06 3.71 15.86
CA ILE A 95 -7.00 2.68 15.93
C ILE A 95 -7.15 1.71 14.76
N GLN A 96 -8.37 1.23 14.51
CA GLN A 96 -8.65 0.38 13.35
C GLN A 96 -8.27 1.09 12.06
N GLN A 97 -8.65 2.36 11.90
CA GLN A 97 -8.32 3.15 10.72
C GLN A 97 -6.80 3.25 10.51
N GLU A 98 -6.01 3.51 11.56
CA GLU A 98 -4.54 3.54 11.44
C GLU A 98 -3.99 2.17 11.01
N LEU A 99 -4.42 1.09 11.66
CA LEU A 99 -3.97 -0.27 11.33
C LEU A 99 -4.33 -0.64 9.87
N TYR A 100 -5.55 -0.34 9.42
CA TYR A 100 -6.02 -0.62 8.07
C TYR A 100 -5.32 0.25 7.02
N SER A 101 -5.26 1.56 7.25
CA SER A 101 -4.71 2.51 6.27
C SER A 101 -3.21 2.33 6.03
N ARG A 102 -2.49 1.74 7.00
CA ARG A 102 -1.07 1.36 6.91
C ARG A 102 -0.84 -0.06 6.41
N GLY A 103 -1.89 -0.85 6.23
CA GLY A 103 -1.74 -2.23 5.76
C GLY A 103 -1.29 -3.24 6.81
N ILE A 104 -1.20 -2.83 8.08
CA ILE A 104 -0.75 -3.69 9.18
C ILE A 104 -1.70 -4.86 9.39
N ILE A 105 -3.00 -4.63 9.18
CA ILE A 105 -4.05 -5.64 9.24
C ILE A 105 -4.83 -5.68 7.91
N ASP A 106 -5.31 -6.87 7.56
CA ASP A 106 -6.31 -7.06 6.50
C ASP A 106 -7.74 -7.01 7.07
N TYR A 107 -8.75 -7.08 6.18
CA TYR A 107 -10.18 -7.05 6.54
C TYR A 107 -10.63 -8.18 7.49
N CYS A 108 -9.77 -9.19 7.71
CA CYS A 108 -9.96 -10.22 8.72
C CYS A 108 -8.92 -10.08 9.85
N LEU A 109 -9.36 -9.58 11.01
CA LEU A 109 -8.60 -9.70 12.26
C LEU A 109 -8.51 -11.18 12.67
N PRO A 110 -7.40 -11.65 13.29
CA PRO A 110 -6.27 -10.88 13.84
C PRO A 110 -4.95 -11.03 13.07
N THR A 111 -4.99 -11.34 11.77
CA THR A 111 -3.75 -11.59 11.02
C THR A 111 -2.98 -10.29 10.81
N ILE A 112 -1.78 -10.24 11.40
CA ILE A 112 -0.80 -9.19 11.14
C ILE A 112 -0.10 -9.53 9.83
N CYS A 113 -0.09 -8.60 8.89
CA CYS A 113 0.54 -8.76 7.59
C CYS A 113 1.71 -7.78 7.50
N PRO A 114 2.97 -8.24 7.68
CA PRO A 114 4.11 -7.36 7.45
C PRO A 114 4.10 -6.93 5.99
N ARG A 115 4.27 -5.64 5.79
CA ARG A 115 4.44 -5.08 4.46
C ARG A 115 5.79 -5.51 3.90
N GLU A 116 5.82 -5.95 2.65
CA GLU A 116 7.08 -6.15 1.92
C GLU A 116 7.31 -4.97 0.97
N SER A 117 8.57 -4.55 0.80
CA SER A 117 8.89 -3.55 -0.22
C SER A 117 8.48 -4.06 -1.60
N VAL A 118 7.73 -3.25 -2.34
CA VAL A 118 7.31 -3.60 -3.72
C VAL A 118 8.48 -3.32 -4.66
N ASP A 119 9.54 -4.13 -4.59
CA ASP A 119 10.71 -3.95 -5.44
C ASP A 119 10.52 -4.53 -6.84
N LYS A 120 9.69 -5.58 -6.94
CA LYS A 120 9.43 -6.28 -8.20
C LYS A 120 8.34 -5.57 -8.99
N LEU A 121 8.71 -5.17 -10.20
CA LEU A 121 7.78 -4.65 -11.20
C LEU A 121 7.49 -5.71 -12.26
N TYR A 122 6.28 -6.27 -12.23
CA TYR A 122 5.82 -7.19 -13.28
C TYR A 122 5.49 -6.40 -14.54
N LYS A 123 5.84 -6.93 -15.71
CA LYS A 123 5.56 -6.29 -17.00
C LYS A 123 4.66 -7.17 -17.83
N ILE A 124 3.53 -6.63 -18.26
CA ILE A 124 2.54 -7.37 -19.06
C ILE A 124 2.30 -6.59 -20.35
N SER A 125 2.53 -7.25 -21.49
CA SER A 125 2.18 -6.67 -22.79
C SER A 125 0.80 -7.16 -23.22
N LEU A 126 -0.12 -6.22 -23.39
CA LEU A 126 -1.49 -6.50 -23.78
C LEU A 126 -1.57 -6.52 -25.30
N LYS A 127 -1.86 -7.68 -25.88
CA LYS A 127 -1.85 -7.93 -27.33
C LYS A 127 -3.25 -7.97 -27.95
N ILE A 128 -4.28 -7.66 -27.18
CA ILE A 128 -5.68 -7.70 -27.63
C ILE A 128 -6.35 -6.33 -27.42
N PRO A 129 -7.38 -5.98 -28.21
CA PRO A 129 -8.04 -4.67 -28.11
C PRO A 129 -8.86 -4.46 -26.83
N MET A 130 -9.34 -5.55 -26.22
CA MET A 130 -10.19 -5.51 -25.03
C MET A 130 -9.65 -6.40 -23.91
N PRO A 131 -8.47 -6.10 -23.35
CA PRO A 131 -7.88 -6.93 -22.31
C PRO A 131 -8.63 -6.78 -20.98
N ARG A 132 -8.76 -7.90 -20.27
CA ARG A 132 -9.20 -7.95 -18.87
C ARG A 132 -8.01 -8.30 -18.00
N VAL A 133 -7.71 -7.43 -17.04
CA VAL A 133 -6.66 -7.62 -16.04
C VAL A 133 -7.33 -7.87 -14.69
N ILE A 134 -6.84 -8.87 -13.97
CA ILE A 134 -7.31 -9.24 -12.64
C ILE A 134 -6.20 -8.95 -11.65
N LEU A 135 -6.51 -8.20 -10.59
CA LEU A 135 -5.59 -7.96 -9.48
C LEU A 135 -6.21 -8.55 -8.21
N ASN A 136 -5.47 -9.42 -7.54
CA ASN A 136 -5.86 -9.99 -6.25
C ASN A 136 -5.28 -9.13 -5.12
N GLN A 137 -6.04 -8.95 -4.03
CA GLN A 137 -5.62 -8.13 -2.89
C GLN A 137 -4.31 -8.59 -2.24
N ASN A 138 -4.08 -9.90 -2.17
CA ASN A 138 -3.04 -10.46 -1.29
C ASN A 138 -1.60 -10.20 -1.77
N ASP A 139 -1.43 -9.82 -3.03
CA ASP A 139 -0.11 -9.56 -3.60
C ASP A 139 0.14 -8.05 -3.62
N GLU A 140 1.05 -7.59 -2.76
CA GLU A 140 1.70 -6.29 -2.96
C GLU A 140 2.47 -6.35 -4.26
N ALA A 141 1.96 -5.65 -5.27
CA ALA A 141 2.46 -5.78 -6.62
C ALA A 141 2.41 -4.45 -7.35
N ALA A 142 3.50 -4.15 -8.04
CA ALA A 142 3.55 -3.17 -9.09
C ALA A 142 3.52 -3.92 -10.43
N VAL A 143 2.57 -3.55 -11.29
CA VAL A 143 2.40 -4.14 -12.63
C VAL A 143 2.40 -3.02 -13.67
N LEU A 144 3.36 -3.06 -14.59
CA LEU A 144 3.39 -2.18 -15.74
C LEU A 144 2.72 -2.87 -16.93
N LEU A 145 1.53 -2.40 -17.29
CA LEU A 145 0.84 -2.80 -18.51
C LEU A 145 1.33 -1.96 -19.69
N THR A 146 1.61 -2.60 -20.82
CA THR A 146 1.91 -1.93 -22.09
C THR A 146 0.92 -2.38 -23.15
N THR A 147 0.14 -1.46 -23.69
CA THR A 147 -0.92 -1.73 -24.67
C THR A 147 -0.39 -1.83 -26.11
N LEU A 148 -1.26 -2.22 -27.04
CA LEU A 148 -1.08 -1.94 -28.46
C LEU A 148 -1.08 -0.42 -28.71
N ALA A 149 -0.52 0.02 -29.84
CA ALA A 149 -0.65 1.41 -30.26
C ALA A 149 -2.13 1.76 -30.41
N ASN A 150 -2.57 2.84 -29.75
CA ASN A 150 -3.97 3.25 -29.67
C ASN A 150 -4.06 4.77 -29.64
N PHE A 151 -5.22 5.30 -29.99
CA PHE A 151 -5.55 6.73 -29.92
C PHE A 151 -6.15 7.11 -28.56
N GLY A 152 -6.57 6.11 -27.76
CA GLY A 152 -7.16 6.33 -26.45
C GLY A 152 -7.53 5.02 -25.75
N ILE A 153 -7.80 5.14 -24.45
CA ILE A 153 -8.18 4.01 -23.59
C ILE A 153 -9.42 4.39 -22.80
N HIS A 154 -10.45 3.57 -22.89
CA HIS A 154 -11.55 3.57 -21.93
C HIS A 154 -11.29 2.50 -20.87
N MET A 155 -11.28 2.91 -19.60
CA MET A 155 -11.02 2.01 -18.47
C MET A 155 -12.27 1.85 -17.62
N ILE A 156 -12.65 0.60 -17.35
CA ILE A 156 -13.72 0.26 -16.42
C ILE A 156 -13.09 -0.57 -15.29
N LEU A 157 -13.14 -0.04 -14.08
CA LEU A 157 -12.69 -0.73 -12.88
C LEU A 157 -13.90 -1.26 -12.09
N LYS A 158 -13.91 -2.55 -11.82
CA LYS A 158 -14.89 -3.22 -10.95
C LYS A 158 -14.15 -3.92 -9.82
N PHE A 159 -14.80 -4.11 -8.68
CA PHE A 159 -14.27 -4.90 -7.59
C PHE A 159 -15.34 -5.83 -7.02
N THR A 160 -14.90 -6.93 -6.42
CA THR A 160 -15.75 -7.85 -5.67
C THR A 160 -15.08 -8.14 -4.33
N LEU A 161 -15.84 -8.07 -3.24
CA LEU A 161 -15.40 -8.44 -1.90
C LEU A 161 -15.89 -9.86 -1.59
N ASP A 162 -14.99 -10.74 -1.20
CA ASP A 162 -15.32 -12.01 -0.57
C ASP A 162 -15.32 -11.82 0.96
N PRO A 163 -16.49 -11.78 1.61
CA PRO A 163 -16.59 -11.54 3.04
C PRO A 163 -16.11 -12.73 3.89
N ALA A 164 -16.01 -13.94 3.32
CA ALA A 164 -15.59 -15.12 4.06
C ALA A 164 -14.08 -15.09 4.35
N ILE A 165 -13.30 -14.55 3.42
CA ILE A 165 -11.84 -14.45 3.52
C ILE A 165 -11.33 -13.01 3.64
N GLY A 166 -12.23 -12.03 3.60
CA GLY A 166 -11.88 -10.60 3.66
C GLY A 166 -10.98 -10.17 2.51
N SER A 167 -11.18 -10.73 1.32
CA SER A 167 -10.35 -10.46 0.14
C SER A 167 -11.14 -9.69 -0.92
N VAL A 168 -10.49 -8.69 -1.52
CA VAL A 168 -11.00 -7.91 -2.64
C VAL A 168 -10.30 -8.35 -3.92
N THR A 169 -11.08 -8.57 -4.97
CA THR A 169 -10.57 -8.83 -6.31
C THR A 169 -10.96 -7.69 -7.22
N TYR A 170 -9.99 -7.11 -7.90
CA TYR A 170 -10.20 -6.02 -8.86
C TYR A 170 -10.19 -6.56 -10.28
N PHE A 171 -11.17 -6.12 -11.06
CA PHE A 171 -11.29 -6.42 -12.48
C PHE A 171 -11.17 -5.12 -13.26
N MET A 172 -10.07 -5.00 -14.00
CA MET A 172 -9.84 -3.88 -14.90
C MET A 172 -10.12 -4.32 -16.33
N HIS A 173 -11.13 -3.72 -16.94
CA HIS A 173 -11.45 -3.88 -18.34
C HIS A 173 -10.95 -2.65 -19.10
N LEU A 174 -10.10 -2.87 -20.10
CA LEU A 174 -9.62 -1.80 -20.97
C LEU A 174 -10.28 -1.98 -22.33
N LEU A 175 -10.74 -0.88 -22.93
CA LEU A 175 -11.11 -0.83 -24.34
C LEU A 175 -10.16 0.15 -25.03
N LEU A 176 -9.36 -0.37 -25.96
CA LEU A 176 -8.39 0.41 -26.73
C LEU A 176 -9.05 0.96 -27.99
N ASP A 177 -8.98 2.28 -28.21
CA ASP A 177 -9.38 2.87 -29.49
C ASP A 177 -8.25 2.70 -30.50
N LEU A 178 -8.36 1.67 -31.34
CA LEU A 178 -7.35 1.36 -32.36
C LEU A 178 -7.58 2.09 -33.68
N LEU A 179 -8.77 2.67 -33.87
CA LEU A 179 -9.15 3.26 -35.14
C LEU A 179 -9.24 4.79 -35.07
N GLY A 180 -9.14 5.39 -33.89
CA GLY A 180 -9.23 6.84 -33.69
C GLY A 180 -10.65 7.36 -33.90
N HIS A 181 -11.66 6.50 -33.78
CA HIS A 181 -13.06 6.86 -34.04
C HIS A 181 -13.70 7.52 -32.80
N GLY A 182 -13.04 7.46 -31.63
CA GLY A 182 -13.56 7.94 -30.35
C GLY A 182 -13.35 9.42 -30.05
N THR A 183 -12.64 10.19 -30.89
CA THR A 183 -12.49 11.65 -30.72
C THR A 183 -13.59 12.45 -31.41
N ILE A 184 -14.75 11.86 -31.66
CA ILE A 184 -15.96 12.67 -31.86
C ILE A 184 -16.25 13.26 -30.49
N ALA A 185 -15.84 14.51 -30.28
CA ALA A 185 -15.95 15.26 -29.04
C ALA A 185 -17.37 15.14 -28.47
N THR A 186 -17.57 14.15 -27.61
CA THR A 186 -18.73 14.15 -26.75
C THR A 186 -18.47 15.29 -25.77
N PRO A 187 -19.38 16.27 -25.68
CA PRO A 187 -19.17 17.42 -24.81
C PRO A 187 -18.85 16.90 -23.41
N CYS A 188 -17.81 17.45 -22.78
CA CYS A 188 -17.42 17.03 -21.44
C CYS A 188 -18.64 17.17 -20.53
N HIS A 189 -19.21 16.06 -20.06
CA HIS A 189 -20.42 16.07 -19.25
C HIS A 189 -20.26 16.85 -17.94
N THR A 190 -19.02 17.10 -17.50
CA THR A 190 -18.71 17.83 -16.27
C THR A 190 -18.65 19.35 -16.47
N CYS A 191 -18.18 19.85 -17.61
CA CYS A 191 -18.02 21.30 -17.83
C CYS A 191 -18.84 21.87 -19.00
N GLY A 192 -19.49 21.04 -19.81
CA GLY A 192 -20.32 21.48 -20.94
C GLY A 192 -19.57 22.14 -22.09
N SER A 193 -18.23 22.23 -22.00
CA SER A 193 -17.39 22.79 -23.04
C SER A 193 -17.41 21.85 -24.26
N GLN A 194 -17.93 22.36 -25.38
CA GLN A 194 -17.58 21.80 -26.68
C GLN A 194 -16.16 22.26 -26.97
N ASP A 195 -15.24 21.31 -27.08
CA ASP A 195 -13.86 21.62 -27.45
C ASP A 195 -13.90 22.19 -28.87
N HIS A 196 -13.78 23.52 -28.99
CA HIS A 196 -13.73 24.18 -30.29
C HIS A 196 -12.36 23.88 -30.89
N GLY A 197 -12.33 22.76 -31.61
CA GLY A 197 -11.13 22.15 -32.16
C GLY A 197 -10.17 23.17 -32.74
N SER A 198 -9.04 23.34 -32.06
CA SER A 198 -7.79 23.61 -32.76
C SER A 198 -7.64 22.48 -33.79
N THR A 199 -7.41 22.85 -35.06
CA THR A 199 -7.24 21.93 -36.19
C THR A 199 -6.55 20.64 -35.75
N ALA A 200 -7.28 19.54 -35.81
CA ALA A 200 -6.83 18.24 -35.34
C ALA A 200 -5.54 17.85 -36.07
N GLU A 201 -4.39 18.12 -35.44
CA GLU A 201 -3.16 17.47 -35.81
C GLU A 201 -3.43 15.96 -35.74
N LEU A 202 -3.10 15.24 -36.80
CA LEU A 202 -3.18 13.79 -36.85
C LEU A 202 -2.27 13.25 -35.73
N VAL A 203 -2.88 12.92 -34.59
CA VAL A 203 -2.15 12.33 -33.46
C VAL A 203 -1.85 10.88 -33.84
N ASP A 204 -0.58 10.56 -34.04
CA ASP A 204 -0.18 9.18 -34.29
C ASP A 204 -0.55 8.28 -33.09
N PRO A 205 -1.05 7.05 -33.32
CA PRO A 205 -1.37 6.14 -32.24
C PRO A 205 -0.08 5.73 -31.52
N TYR A 206 -0.12 5.68 -30.19
CA TYR A 206 1.05 5.32 -29.39
C TYR A 206 0.73 4.21 -28.39
N GLN A 207 1.76 3.47 -27.98
CA GLN A 207 1.61 2.43 -26.97
C GLN A 207 1.44 3.06 -25.60
N SER A 208 0.34 2.76 -24.93
CA SER A 208 0.07 3.30 -23.61
C SER A 208 0.71 2.45 -22.52
N LYS A 209 1.33 3.12 -21.54
CA LYS A 209 1.90 2.49 -20.35
C LYS A 209 1.01 2.80 -19.16
N ILE A 210 0.50 1.77 -18.51
CA ILE A 210 -0.35 1.90 -17.32
C ILE A 210 0.38 1.24 -16.15
N LEU A 211 0.70 1.99 -15.11
CA LEU A 211 1.24 1.46 -13.86
C LEU A 211 0.08 1.12 -12.92
N LEU A 212 -0.08 -0.16 -12.62
CA LEU A 212 -1.00 -0.62 -11.59
C LEU A 212 -0.20 -0.87 -10.32
N TYR A 213 -0.66 -0.30 -9.20
CA TYR A 213 0.00 -0.42 -7.91
C TYR A 213 -1.02 -0.80 -6.84
N ASN A 214 -0.90 -2.01 -6.29
CA ASN A 214 -1.69 -2.42 -5.14
C ASN A 214 -1.01 -1.89 -3.87
N ALA A 215 -1.56 -0.84 -3.25
CA ALA A 215 -0.93 -0.17 -2.13
C ALA A 215 -1.01 -0.95 -0.82
N ARG A 216 -2.02 -1.81 -0.65
CA ARG A 216 -2.39 -2.48 0.61
C ARG A 216 -2.32 -1.57 1.85
N GLY A 217 -2.63 -0.28 1.70
CA GLY A 217 -2.42 0.74 2.72
C GLY A 217 -1.42 1.80 2.24
N ALA A 218 -1.95 2.97 1.88
CA ALA A 218 -1.15 4.08 1.40
C ALA A 218 -0.70 5.04 2.52
N ALA A 219 -1.09 4.78 3.78
CA ALA A 219 -0.63 5.57 4.94
C ALA A 219 0.73 5.13 5.49
N THR A 220 1.26 3.98 5.02
CA THR A 220 2.62 3.54 5.32
C THR A 220 3.63 4.61 4.88
N THR A 221 4.66 4.82 5.68
CA THR A 221 5.79 5.72 5.42
C THR A 221 6.52 5.42 4.10
N SER A 222 6.70 4.14 3.72
CA SER A 222 7.46 3.75 2.52
C SER A 222 6.69 3.96 1.21
N PHE A 223 5.36 4.06 1.26
CA PHE A 223 4.49 4.00 0.08
C PHE A 223 4.88 5.00 -1.01
N TYR A 224 5.12 6.26 -0.64
CA TYR A 224 5.45 7.32 -1.59
C TYR A 224 6.79 7.08 -2.28
N THR A 225 7.79 6.64 -1.52
CA THR A 225 9.12 6.32 -2.06
C THR A 225 9.05 5.15 -3.03
N ASP A 226 8.29 4.11 -2.69
CA ASP A 226 8.14 2.90 -3.49
C ASP A 226 7.43 3.20 -4.83
N ILE A 227 6.32 3.94 -4.79
CA ILE A 227 5.59 4.31 -6.02
C ILE A 227 6.39 5.30 -6.88
N ALA A 228 7.08 6.28 -6.28
CA ALA A 228 7.92 7.25 -6.99
C ALA A 228 9.02 6.55 -7.81
N LYS A 229 9.68 5.55 -7.21
CA LYS A 229 10.71 4.74 -7.86
C LYS A 229 10.19 4.10 -9.14
N HIS A 230 9.00 3.50 -9.11
CA HIS A 230 8.39 2.89 -10.30
C HIS A 230 7.90 3.93 -11.31
N PHE A 231 7.29 5.00 -10.83
CA PHE A 231 6.77 6.08 -11.68
C PHE A 231 7.89 6.74 -12.49
N HIS A 232 8.94 7.24 -11.82
CA HIS A 232 10.04 7.94 -12.49
C HIS A 232 10.85 7.02 -13.41
N SER A 233 11.07 5.76 -13.02
CA SER A 233 11.84 4.83 -13.84
C SER A 233 11.10 4.33 -15.08
N ARG A 234 9.77 4.31 -15.06
CA ARG A 234 8.96 3.76 -16.17
C ARG A 234 8.21 4.80 -16.99
N LYS A 235 7.98 5.99 -16.43
CA LYS A 235 7.23 7.09 -17.03
C LYS A 235 5.89 6.59 -17.58
N PRO A 236 5.01 6.00 -16.74
CA PRO A 236 3.70 5.56 -17.19
C PRO A 236 2.87 6.77 -17.64
N HIS A 237 1.94 6.56 -18.57
CA HIS A 237 0.99 7.59 -18.99
C HIS A 237 -0.21 7.68 -18.04
N LEU A 238 -0.51 6.58 -17.34
CA LEU A 238 -1.55 6.48 -16.33
C LEU A 238 -1.08 5.62 -15.17
N THR A 239 -1.34 6.07 -13.95
CA THR A 239 -1.11 5.28 -12.73
C THR A 239 -2.45 5.01 -12.07
N VAL A 240 -2.69 3.74 -11.70
CA VAL A 240 -3.87 3.32 -10.94
C VAL A 240 -3.38 2.70 -9.64
N VAL A 241 -3.81 3.29 -8.53
CA VAL A 241 -3.50 2.79 -7.19
C VAL A 241 -4.76 2.17 -6.59
N THR A 242 -4.71 0.89 -6.23
CA THR A 242 -5.79 0.18 -5.55
C THR A 242 -5.44 -0.06 -4.08
N GLU A 243 -6.42 -0.45 -3.27
CA GLU A 243 -6.22 -0.74 -1.84
C GLU A 243 -5.48 0.39 -1.08
N THR A 244 -5.80 1.66 -1.37
CA THR A 244 -5.17 2.77 -0.63
C THR A 244 -5.56 2.72 0.85
N ARG A 245 -6.75 2.19 1.17
CA ARG A 245 -7.33 2.11 2.52
C ARG A 245 -7.37 3.45 3.26
N LEU A 246 -7.26 4.55 2.51
CA LEU A 246 -7.35 5.90 3.01
C LEU A 246 -8.81 6.36 2.95
N PRO A 247 -9.29 7.11 3.97
CA PRO A 247 -10.55 7.83 3.86
C PRO A 247 -10.51 8.83 2.69
N GLY A 248 -11.66 9.12 2.08
CA GLY A 248 -11.75 9.92 0.84
C GLY A 248 -11.00 11.26 0.87
N LYS A 249 -11.01 11.97 2.00
CA LYS A 249 -10.28 13.25 2.19
C LYS A 249 -8.75 13.11 2.17
N PHE A 250 -8.22 11.94 2.50
CA PHE A 250 -6.78 11.67 2.47
C PHE A 250 -6.37 11.06 1.13
N ALA A 251 -7.25 10.26 0.53
CA ALA A 251 -7.04 9.69 -0.81
C ALA A 251 -6.90 10.78 -1.89
N SER A 252 -7.52 11.94 -1.74
CA SER A 252 -7.36 13.05 -2.70
C SER A 252 -5.93 13.59 -2.74
N LYS A 253 -5.20 13.59 -1.62
CA LYS A 253 -3.81 14.05 -1.56
C LYS A 253 -2.84 13.16 -2.36
N LEU A 254 -3.20 11.90 -2.62
CA LEU A 254 -2.42 11.00 -3.45
C LEU A 254 -2.39 11.41 -4.94
N ARG A 255 -3.31 12.27 -5.38
CA ARG A 255 -3.39 12.71 -6.78
C ARG A 255 -2.33 13.76 -7.13
N ASP A 256 -1.80 14.45 -6.13
CA ASP A 256 -0.89 15.58 -6.33
C ASP A 256 0.59 15.16 -6.29
N PHE A 257 0.86 13.85 -6.36
CA PHE A 257 2.20 13.24 -6.30
C PHE A 257 2.77 12.97 -7.70
#